data_AF-A0A2T6BTX3-F1
#
_entry.id   AF-A0A2T6BTX3-F1
#
_cell.length_a   1.000
_cell.length_b   1.000
_cell.length_c   1.000
_cell.angle_alpha   90.00
_cell.angle_beta   90.00
_cell.angle_gamma   90.00
#
_symmetry.space_group_name_H-M   'P 1'
#
loop_
_entity.id
_entity.type
_entity.pdbx_description
1 polymer ?
#
loop_
_entity_poly.entity_id
_entity_poly.type
_entity_poly.pdbx_seq_one_letter_code
_entity_poly.pdbx_strand_id
1 'polypeptide(L)'
;MKRKIITTKDGSTTIHLEEWNEQYHSTHGAIQEAAHVFINTGLHHLQNTFNPAQIHILEMGFGTGLNAFMTFLEAEKHNFSINYVGVEAYPVASAELSQLNYIRELQAENHAETFHNMHSCDWEKLVQLSENFKLTKRQQFFEQIDDKEAFNLIYFDAFGARVQPELWTATIFQKMYNALKNNGVLVTYAAKGSVRRAMQEVGFKVERLPGPPGKREMLRATKQ
;
A
#
# COMPACT_ATOMS: atom_id res chain seq x y z
N MET A 1 -18.93 -8.52 -9.03
CA MET A 1 -17.72 -9.34 -8.96
C MET A 1 -17.80 -10.37 -7.86
N LYS A 2 -17.74 -11.65 -8.20
CA LYS A 2 -17.60 -12.72 -7.21
C LYS A 2 -16.20 -12.71 -6.59
N ARG A 3 -16.15 -12.68 -5.25
CA ARG A 3 -14.95 -12.64 -4.41
C ARG A 3 -14.79 -13.97 -3.68
N LYS A 4 -13.57 -14.52 -3.64
CA LYS A 4 -13.26 -15.78 -2.95
C LYS A 4 -11.99 -15.63 -2.11
N ILE A 5 -12.04 -16.07 -0.86
CA ILE A 5 -10.85 -16.15 -0.01
C ILE A 5 -10.02 -17.37 -0.41
N ILE A 6 -8.73 -17.16 -0.63
CA ILE A 6 -7.77 -18.22 -0.94
C ILE A 6 -6.53 -18.09 -0.06
N THR A 7 -5.89 -19.20 0.25
CA THR A 7 -4.62 -19.23 0.98
C THR A 7 -3.44 -19.10 0.01
N THR A 8 -2.50 -18.23 0.33
CA THR A 8 -1.26 -18.01 -0.42
C THR A 8 -0.14 -18.93 0.09
N LYS A 9 1.01 -18.97 -0.60
CA LYS A 9 2.11 -19.88 -0.23
C LYS A 9 2.77 -19.57 1.12
N ASP A 10 2.61 -18.37 1.67
CA ASP A 10 3.16 -18.01 2.98
C ASP A 10 2.19 -18.26 4.15
N GLY A 11 1.03 -18.88 3.89
CA GLY A 11 0.00 -19.16 4.91
C GLY A 11 -1.06 -18.05 5.01
N SER A 12 -0.74 -16.82 4.59
CA SER A 12 -1.71 -15.72 4.60
C SER A 12 -2.81 -15.90 3.55
N THR A 13 -3.99 -15.35 3.82
CA THR A 13 -5.12 -15.34 2.90
C THR A 13 -5.10 -14.12 1.99
N THR A 14 -5.67 -14.23 0.79
CA THR A 14 -5.98 -13.09 -0.08
C THR A 14 -7.38 -13.23 -0.68
N ILE A 15 -7.92 -12.13 -1.20
CA ILE A 15 -9.19 -12.11 -1.92
C ILE A 15 -8.90 -12.28 -3.41
N HIS A 16 -9.51 -13.29 -4.03
CA HIS A 16 -9.51 -13.51 -5.46
C HIS A 16 -10.78 -12.95 -6.11
N LEU A 17 -10.58 -12.16 -7.15
CA LEU A 17 -11.62 -11.62 -8.02
C LEU A 17 -11.77 -12.51 -9.25
N GLU A 18 -12.78 -13.39 -9.25
CA GLU A 18 -12.93 -14.44 -10.28
C GLU A 18 -13.05 -13.85 -11.70
N GLU A 19 -13.85 -12.79 -11.85
CA GLU A 19 -14.13 -12.15 -13.15
C GLU A 19 -12.89 -11.47 -13.77
N TRP A 20 -11.93 -11.00 -12.95
CA TRP A 20 -10.67 -10.41 -13.44
C TRP A 20 -9.53 -11.41 -13.52
N ASN A 21 -9.75 -12.60 -12.95
CA ASN A 21 -8.70 -13.55 -12.62
C ASN A 21 -7.50 -12.85 -11.95
N GLU A 22 -7.79 -12.06 -10.91
CA GLU A 22 -6.81 -11.21 -10.22
C GLU A 22 -6.97 -11.39 -8.71
N GLN A 23 -5.94 -11.08 -7.93
CA GLN A 23 -5.96 -11.17 -6.47
C GLN A 23 -5.60 -9.81 -5.86
N TYR A 24 -6.05 -9.56 -4.63
CA TYR A 24 -5.63 -8.38 -3.86
C TYR A 24 -4.14 -8.42 -3.52
N HIS A 25 -3.58 -9.63 -3.37
CA HIS A 25 -2.18 -9.86 -3.03
C HIS A 25 -1.63 -11.05 -3.81
N SER A 26 -0.32 -11.12 -3.99
CA SER A 26 0.34 -12.26 -4.64
C SER A 26 -0.02 -13.60 -3.99
N THR A 27 -0.33 -14.60 -4.83
CA THR A 27 -0.51 -15.99 -4.38
C THR A 27 0.78 -16.62 -3.87
N HIS A 28 1.94 -15.99 -4.09
CA HIS A 28 3.22 -16.44 -3.53
C HIS A 28 3.41 -16.06 -2.06
N GLY A 29 2.54 -15.20 -1.51
CA GLY A 29 2.56 -14.78 -0.12
C GLY A 29 2.15 -13.32 0.01
N ALA A 30 1.00 -13.06 0.63
CA ALA A 30 0.53 -11.68 0.81
C ALA A 30 1.41 -10.91 1.79
N ILE A 31 1.71 -11.53 2.94
CA ILE A 31 2.56 -10.93 3.97
C ILE A 31 3.99 -10.77 3.46
N GLN A 32 4.54 -11.77 2.78
CA GLN A 32 5.90 -11.70 2.24
C GLN A 32 6.03 -10.61 1.15
N GLU A 33 5.04 -10.47 0.28
CA GLU A 33 5.01 -9.39 -0.71
C GLU A 33 4.93 -8.02 -0.04
N ALA A 34 4.01 -7.84 0.93
CA ALA A 34 3.84 -6.58 1.63
C ALA A 34 5.09 -6.18 2.44
N ALA A 35 5.69 -7.13 3.15
CA ALA A 35 6.95 -6.94 3.87
C ALA A 35 8.07 -6.48 2.92
N HIS A 36 8.22 -7.14 1.78
CA HIS A 36 9.30 -6.84 0.84
C HIS A 36 9.10 -5.50 0.11
N VAL A 37 7.92 -5.29 -0.46
CA VAL A 37 7.63 -4.16 -1.34
C VAL A 37 7.39 -2.88 -0.56
N PHE A 38 6.52 -2.92 0.45
CA PHE A 38 6.02 -1.70 1.10
C PHE A 38 6.81 -1.38 2.37
N ILE A 39 7.09 -2.38 3.21
CA ILE A 39 7.82 -2.16 4.47
C ILE A 39 9.32 -1.98 4.22
N ASN A 40 10.02 -3.00 3.71
CA ASN A 40 11.47 -2.98 3.58
C ASN A 40 11.93 -1.99 2.50
N THR A 41 11.33 -2.07 1.31
CA THR A 41 11.75 -1.25 0.17
C THR A 41 11.16 0.17 0.19
N GLY A 42 10.07 0.37 0.94
CA GLY A 42 9.40 1.66 1.12
C GLY A 42 9.70 2.30 2.47
N LEU A 43 9.01 1.88 3.53
CA LEU A 43 9.05 2.50 4.86
C LEU A 43 10.45 2.55 5.46
N HIS A 44 11.12 1.40 5.56
CA HIS A 44 12.47 1.32 6.11
C HIS A 44 13.49 2.06 5.24
N HIS A 45 13.36 1.95 3.92
CA HIS A 45 14.21 2.73 3.01
C HIS A 45 14.05 4.24 3.24
N LEU A 46 12.82 4.74 3.32
CA LEU A 46 12.54 6.15 3.60
C LEU A 46 13.18 6.58 4.92
N GLN A 47 12.96 5.80 6.00
CA GLN A 47 13.50 6.13 7.30
C GLN A 47 15.03 6.10 7.33
N ASN A 48 15.65 5.09 6.72
CA ASN A 48 17.11 4.95 6.71
C ASN A 48 17.81 5.99 5.82
N THR A 49 17.13 6.47 4.77
CA THR A 49 17.73 7.39 3.79
C THR A 49 17.50 8.85 4.15
N PHE A 50 16.29 9.19 4.58
CA PHE A 50 15.87 10.58 4.80
C PHE A 50 15.48 10.89 6.25
N ASN A 51 15.27 9.86 7.08
CA ASN A 51 14.98 9.95 8.51
C ASN A 51 14.00 11.08 8.90
N PRO A 52 12.81 11.16 8.27
CA PRO A 52 11.84 12.18 8.63
C PRO A 52 11.36 11.98 10.07
N ALA A 53 11.14 13.08 10.80
CA ALA A 53 10.60 13.02 12.17
C ALA A 53 9.15 12.52 12.22
N GLN A 54 8.37 12.80 11.17
CA GLN A 54 7.02 12.29 10.98
C GLN A 54 6.84 11.81 9.53
N ILE A 55 6.29 10.61 9.38
CA ILE A 55 6.12 9.93 8.11
C ILE A 55 4.67 10.10 7.66
N HIS A 56 4.46 10.69 6.48
CA HIS A 56 3.15 10.79 5.85
C HIS A 56 3.08 9.78 4.70
N ILE A 57 2.14 8.84 4.77
CA ILE A 57 1.98 7.77 3.80
C ILE A 57 0.65 7.92 3.08
N LEU A 58 0.68 7.76 1.76
CA LEU A 58 -0.51 7.57 0.94
C LEU A 58 -0.48 6.16 0.34
N GLU A 59 -1.53 5.39 0.56
CA GLU A 59 -1.76 4.11 -0.09
C GLU A 59 -2.85 4.24 -1.15
N MET A 60 -2.51 3.84 -2.37
CA MET A 60 -3.46 3.67 -3.45
C MET A 60 -3.98 2.23 -3.42
N GLY A 61 -5.13 2.03 -2.77
CA GLY A 61 -5.74 0.72 -2.58
C GLY A 61 -5.65 0.28 -1.13
N PHE A 62 -6.47 0.86 -0.25
CA PHE A 62 -6.54 0.40 1.15
C PHE A 62 -6.92 -1.08 1.24
N GLY A 63 -7.79 -1.56 0.35
CA GLY A 63 -8.08 -2.96 0.13
C GLY A 63 -8.39 -3.73 1.41
N THR A 64 -7.54 -4.71 1.73
CA THR A 64 -7.69 -5.57 2.92
C THR A 64 -7.05 -4.99 4.19
N GLY A 65 -6.49 -3.78 4.12
CA GLY A 65 -5.78 -3.13 5.23
C GLY A 65 -4.44 -3.77 5.60
N LEU A 66 -3.88 -4.67 4.77
CA LEU A 66 -2.67 -5.42 5.11
C LEU A 66 -1.45 -4.50 5.24
N ASN A 67 -1.20 -3.65 4.24
CA ASN A 67 -0.04 -2.75 4.27
C ASN A 67 -0.17 -1.73 5.40
N ALA A 68 -1.38 -1.20 5.64
CA ALA A 68 -1.66 -0.29 6.75
C ALA A 68 -1.40 -0.96 8.10
N PHE A 69 -1.87 -2.20 8.30
CA PHE A 69 -1.65 -2.94 9.54
C PHE A 69 -0.18 -3.31 9.76
N MET A 70 0.53 -3.76 8.73
CA MET A 70 1.97 -4.01 8.85
C MET A 70 2.76 -2.74 9.12
N THR A 71 2.36 -1.61 8.52
CA THR A 71 2.98 -0.30 8.79
C THR A 71 2.69 0.16 10.23
N PHE A 72 1.50 -0.13 10.76
CA PHE A 72 1.17 0.11 12.16
C PHE A 72 2.05 -0.70 13.12
N LEU A 73 2.23 -2.01 12.88
CA LEU A 73 3.08 -2.87 13.70
C LEU A 73 4.54 -2.38 13.70
N GLU A 74 5.03 -1.96 12.53
CA GLU A 74 6.37 -1.36 12.40
C GLU A 74 6.47 -0.01 13.11
N ALA A 75 5.41 0.80 13.09
CA ALA A 75 5.35 2.05 13.83
C ALA A 75 5.48 1.83 15.34
N GLU A 76 4.76 0.87 15.91
CA GLU A 76 4.88 0.54 17.34
C GLU A 76 6.26 0.00 17.69
N LYS A 77 6.76 -0.94 16.89
CA LYS A 77 8.06 -1.59 17.12
C LYS A 77 9.24 -0.61 17.10
N HIS A 78 9.20 0.37 16.19
CA HIS A 78 10.31 1.32 15.99
C HIS A 78 10.00 2.74 16.50
N ASN A 79 8.85 2.93 17.12
CA ASN A 79 8.32 4.21 17.56
C ASN A 79 8.26 5.29 16.45
N PHE A 80 7.86 4.90 15.24
CA PHE A 80 7.70 5.85 14.14
C PHE A 80 6.40 6.64 14.30
N SER A 81 6.46 7.97 14.12
CA SER A 81 5.25 8.80 14.02
C SER A 81 4.71 8.75 12.60
N ILE A 82 3.55 8.11 12.40
CA ILE A 82 2.95 7.87 11.09
C ILE A 82 1.57 8.52 10.98
N ASN A 83 1.39 9.31 9.91
CA ASN A 83 0.09 9.72 9.40
C ASN A 83 -0.19 8.94 8.12
N TYR A 84 -1.11 7.98 8.20
CA TYR A 84 -1.44 7.08 7.10
C TYR A 84 -2.74 7.50 6.42
N VAL A 85 -2.73 7.58 5.09
CA VAL A 85 -3.91 7.83 4.27
C VAL A 85 -4.12 6.65 3.32
N GLY A 86 -5.23 5.93 3.47
CA GLY A 86 -5.62 4.86 2.55
C GLY A 86 -6.75 5.34 1.62
N VAL A 87 -6.58 5.19 0.30
CA VAL A 87 -7.63 5.51 -0.69
C VAL A 87 -8.23 4.22 -1.22
N GLU A 88 -9.55 4.13 -1.27
CA GLU A 88 -10.27 2.96 -1.77
C GLU A 88 -11.65 3.35 -2.31
N ALA A 89 -11.93 3.02 -3.56
CA ALA A 89 -13.22 3.31 -4.18
C ALA A 89 -14.28 2.26 -3.78
N TYR A 90 -13.86 1.02 -3.55
CA TYR A 90 -14.74 -0.13 -3.34
C TYR A 90 -14.35 -0.93 -2.08
N PRO A 91 -14.64 -0.41 -0.87
CA PRO A 91 -14.25 -1.03 0.38
C PRO A 91 -14.61 -2.52 0.47
N VAL A 92 -13.71 -3.31 1.05
CA VAL A 92 -13.93 -4.74 1.31
C VAL A 92 -15.02 -4.90 2.37
N ALA A 93 -15.96 -5.83 2.14
CA ALA A 93 -17.06 -6.03 3.07
C ALA A 93 -16.56 -6.66 4.38
N SER A 94 -17.18 -6.29 5.52
CA SER A 94 -16.80 -6.81 6.83
C SER A 94 -16.81 -8.34 6.91
N ALA A 95 -17.77 -9.00 6.24
CA ALA A 95 -17.85 -10.46 6.17
C ALA A 95 -16.68 -11.11 5.41
N GLU A 96 -16.01 -10.39 4.51
CA GLU A 96 -14.82 -10.86 3.80
C GLU A 96 -13.58 -10.62 4.65
N LEU A 97 -13.49 -9.45 5.29
CA LEU A 97 -12.39 -9.10 6.21
C LEU A 97 -12.28 -10.09 7.38
N SER A 98 -13.41 -10.55 7.93
CA SER A 98 -13.43 -11.53 9.03
C SER A 98 -12.89 -12.90 8.64
N GLN A 99 -12.76 -13.20 7.35
CA GLN A 99 -12.19 -14.44 6.84
C GLN A 99 -10.68 -14.34 6.61
N LEU A 100 -10.09 -13.15 6.76
CA LEU A 100 -8.66 -12.94 6.60
C LEU A 100 -7.91 -13.35 7.86
N ASN A 101 -6.77 -14.03 7.69
CA ASN A 101 -5.99 -14.57 8.80
C ASN A 101 -4.76 -13.72 9.18
N TYR A 102 -4.69 -12.46 8.76
CA TYR A 102 -3.49 -11.63 8.95
C TYR A 102 -3.05 -11.50 10.41
N ILE A 103 -4.00 -11.29 11.33
CA ILE A 103 -3.71 -11.18 12.77
C ILE A 103 -2.95 -12.42 13.26
N ARG A 104 -3.40 -13.61 12.86
CA ARG A 104 -2.78 -14.89 13.25
C ARG A 104 -1.42 -15.10 12.58
N GLU A 105 -1.35 -14.91 11.26
CA GLU A 105 -0.10 -15.16 10.53
C GLU A 105 1.01 -14.14 10.87
N LEU A 106 0.62 -12.93 11.27
CA LEU A 106 1.54 -11.90 11.79
C LEU A 106 1.83 -12.04 13.29
N GLN A 107 1.20 -13.00 13.99
CA GLN A 107 1.32 -13.18 15.46
C GLN A 107 1.01 -11.88 16.22
N ALA A 108 -0.04 -11.19 15.79
CA ALA A 108 -0.42 -9.85 16.22
C ALA A 108 -1.76 -9.85 16.98
N GLU A 109 -2.05 -10.91 17.74
CA GLU A 109 -3.30 -11.08 18.49
C GLU A 109 -3.58 -9.92 19.44
N ASN A 110 -2.54 -9.33 20.02
CA ASN A 110 -2.65 -8.16 20.90
C ASN A 110 -3.11 -6.88 20.17
N HIS A 111 -3.09 -6.87 18.83
CA HIS A 111 -3.50 -5.75 17.99
C HIS A 111 -4.75 -6.06 17.16
N ALA A 112 -5.48 -7.13 17.50
CA ALA A 112 -6.71 -7.52 16.82
C ALA A 112 -7.78 -6.41 16.85
N GLU A 113 -7.91 -5.72 17.99
CA GLU A 113 -8.84 -4.59 18.14
C GLU A 113 -8.42 -3.42 17.25
N THR A 114 -7.12 -3.11 17.16
CA THR A 114 -6.63 -2.07 16.27
C THR A 114 -6.90 -2.40 14.81
N PHE A 115 -6.67 -3.64 14.37
CA PHE A 115 -7.02 -4.07 13.02
C PHE A 115 -8.52 -3.94 12.75
N HIS A 116 -9.38 -4.29 13.72
CA HIS A 116 -10.81 -4.08 13.61
C HIS A 116 -11.17 -2.59 13.48
N ASN A 117 -10.59 -1.74 14.34
CA ASN A 117 -10.82 -0.30 14.37
C ASN A 117 -10.36 0.40 13.08
N MET A 118 -9.29 -0.08 12.43
CA MET A 118 -8.89 0.39 11.09
C MET A 118 -10.02 0.25 10.07
N HIS A 119 -10.81 -0.82 10.16
CA HIS A 119 -11.88 -1.11 9.20
C HIS A 119 -13.22 -0.49 9.60
N SER A 120 -13.54 -0.44 10.91
CA SER A 120 -14.80 0.10 11.42
C SER A 120 -14.83 1.62 11.55
N CYS A 121 -13.67 2.29 11.55
CA CYS A 121 -13.62 3.74 11.66
C CYS A 121 -14.24 4.47 10.46
N ASP A 122 -14.76 5.68 10.71
CA ASP A 122 -15.39 6.52 9.70
C ASP A 122 -14.43 6.88 8.55
N TRP A 123 -14.97 6.89 7.34
CA TRP A 123 -14.30 7.47 6.17
C TRP A 123 -14.22 9.00 6.29
N GLU A 124 -13.23 9.58 5.62
CA GLU A 124 -12.95 11.03 5.57
C GLU A 124 -12.59 11.69 6.90
N LYS A 125 -12.41 10.90 7.98
CA LYS A 125 -12.00 11.40 9.30
C LYS A 125 -10.61 10.91 9.66
N LEU A 126 -9.86 11.79 10.33
CA LEU A 126 -8.61 11.43 10.98
C LEU A 126 -8.91 10.70 12.28
N VAL A 127 -8.36 9.49 12.43
CA VAL A 127 -8.54 8.65 13.61
C VAL A 127 -7.19 8.27 14.18
N GLN A 128 -6.99 8.49 15.47
CA GLN A 128 -5.81 8.05 16.21
C GLN A 128 -6.01 6.58 16.62
N LEU A 129 -5.10 5.69 16.19
CA LEU A 129 -5.19 4.25 16.49
C LEU A 129 -4.22 3.81 17.60
N SER A 130 -3.08 4.49 17.75
CA SER A 130 -2.13 4.36 18.87
C SER A 130 -1.49 5.72 19.14
N GLU A 131 -0.54 5.86 20.07
CA GLU A 131 0.15 7.14 20.31
C GLU A 131 0.87 7.69 19.07
N ASN A 132 1.38 6.80 18.22
CA ASN A 132 2.26 7.15 17.11
C ASN A 132 1.66 6.86 15.72
N PHE A 133 0.43 6.33 15.63
CA PHE A 133 -0.21 6.02 14.36
C PHE A 133 -1.60 6.67 14.22
N LYS A 134 -1.78 7.44 13.15
CA LYS A 134 -3.06 8.00 12.72
C LYS A 134 -3.45 7.45 11.36
N LEU A 135 -4.74 7.18 11.17
CA LEU A 135 -5.32 6.72 9.91
C LEU A 135 -6.38 7.70 9.43
N THR A 136 -6.37 8.01 8.13
CA THR A 136 -7.50 8.56 7.40
C THR A 136 -7.81 7.65 6.23
N LYS A 137 -9.05 7.19 6.11
CA LYS A 137 -9.49 6.45 4.91
C LYS A 137 -10.28 7.39 4.02
N ARG A 138 -10.01 7.39 2.71
CA ARG A 138 -10.71 8.22 1.72
C ARG A 138 -11.43 7.34 0.71
N GLN A 139 -12.76 7.45 0.63
CA GLN A 139 -13.58 6.68 -0.28
C GLN A 139 -13.75 7.41 -1.60
N GLN A 140 -12.74 7.30 -2.45
CA GLN A 140 -12.69 8.00 -3.73
C GLN A 140 -11.91 7.20 -4.78
N PHE A 141 -12.08 7.57 -6.04
CA PHE A 141 -11.27 7.07 -7.13
C PHE A 141 -9.87 7.69 -7.09
N PHE A 142 -8.88 6.94 -7.59
CA PHE A 142 -7.48 7.39 -7.63
C PHE A 142 -7.26 8.63 -8.50
N GLU A 143 -8.07 8.79 -9.55
CA GLU A 143 -8.10 9.94 -10.43
C GLU A 143 -8.50 11.24 -9.70
N GLN A 144 -9.19 11.12 -8.57
CA GLN A 144 -9.64 12.26 -7.76
C GLN A 144 -8.55 12.75 -6.80
N ILE A 145 -7.46 11.99 -6.61
CA ILE A 145 -6.32 12.43 -5.81
C ILE A 145 -5.69 13.68 -6.43
N ASP A 146 -5.65 14.76 -5.66
CA ASP A 146 -5.12 16.06 -6.06
C ASP A 146 -4.16 16.68 -5.02
N ASP A 147 -3.81 15.93 -3.96
CA ASP A 147 -2.86 16.35 -2.93
C ASP A 147 -1.56 16.89 -3.53
N LYS A 148 -0.95 17.88 -2.84
CA LYS A 148 0.30 18.53 -3.22
C LYS A 148 1.28 18.50 -2.07
N GLU A 149 2.45 17.90 -2.29
CA GLU A 149 3.57 17.87 -1.34
C GLU A 149 3.16 17.45 0.09
N ALA A 150 2.23 16.50 0.18
CA ALA A 150 1.65 16.04 1.43
C ALA A 150 2.35 14.80 1.99
N PHE A 151 2.90 13.95 1.12
CA PHE A 151 3.37 12.62 1.49
C PHE A 151 4.88 12.44 1.36
N ASN A 152 5.46 11.68 2.29
CA ASN A 152 6.85 11.22 2.20
C ASN A 152 6.93 9.91 1.41
N LEU A 153 5.89 9.08 1.49
CA LEU A 153 5.86 7.75 0.91
C LEU A 153 4.52 7.47 0.25
N ILE A 154 4.56 6.88 -0.94
CA ILE A 154 3.39 6.33 -1.63
C ILE A 154 3.55 4.82 -1.76
N TYR A 155 2.57 4.09 -1.24
CA TYR A 155 2.34 2.69 -1.59
C TYR A 155 1.41 2.64 -2.79
N PHE A 156 1.98 2.38 -3.97
CA PHE A 156 1.21 2.28 -5.19
C PHE A 156 0.78 0.82 -5.38
N ASP A 157 -0.36 0.48 -4.78
CA ASP A 157 -0.90 -0.89 -4.69
C ASP A 157 -2.22 -1.07 -5.44
N ALA A 158 -2.30 -0.49 -6.63
CA ALA A 158 -3.42 -0.70 -7.54
C ALA A 158 -3.38 -2.11 -8.17
N PHE A 159 -4.52 -2.60 -8.66
CA PHE A 159 -4.50 -3.83 -9.48
C PHE A 159 -3.65 -3.64 -10.73
N GLY A 160 -3.03 -4.73 -11.18
CA GLY A 160 -2.01 -4.67 -12.22
C GLY A 160 -2.51 -4.09 -13.53
N ALA A 161 -1.59 -3.51 -14.31
CA ALA A 161 -1.88 -2.84 -15.59
C ALA A 161 -2.54 -3.71 -16.68
N ARG A 162 -2.71 -5.02 -16.44
CA ARG A 162 -3.51 -5.90 -17.30
C ARG A 162 -5.00 -5.65 -17.11
N VAL A 163 -5.41 -5.39 -15.86
CA VAL A 163 -6.81 -5.28 -15.43
C VAL A 163 -7.22 -3.82 -15.34
N GLN A 164 -6.34 -2.94 -14.85
CA GLN A 164 -6.60 -1.51 -14.71
C GLN A 164 -5.52 -0.66 -15.38
N PRO A 165 -5.28 -0.78 -16.71
CA PRO A 165 -4.22 -0.06 -17.41
C PRO A 165 -4.26 1.47 -17.23
N GLU A 166 -5.45 2.05 -17.06
CA GLU A 166 -5.69 3.48 -16.85
C GLU A 166 -4.93 4.04 -15.63
N LEU A 167 -4.74 3.22 -14.60
CA LEU A 167 -4.02 3.59 -13.39
C LEU A 167 -2.51 3.69 -13.59
N TRP A 168 -1.97 3.08 -14.63
CA TRP A 168 -0.52 2.96 -14.86
C TRP A 168 -0.01 3.90 -15.95
N THR A 169 -0.61 5.09 -16.01
CA THR A 169 -0.34 6.11 -17.03
C THR A 169 0.48 7.27 -16.45
N ALA A 170 1.12 8.05 -17.32
CA ALA A 170 1.85 9.26 -16.92
C ALA A 170 0.91 10.25 -16.21
N THR A 171 -0.36 10.34 -16.60
CA THR A 171 -1.36 11.19 -15.93
C THR A 171 -1.53 10.85 -14.45
N ILE A 172 -1.60 9.56 -14.10
CA ILE A 172 -1.73 9.11 -12.71
C ILE A 172 -0.40 9.29 -11.97
N PHE A 173 0.72 8.94 -12.58
CA PHE A 173 2.03 9.19 -11.97
C PHE A 173 2.31 10.67 -11.75
N GLN A 174 1.79 11.58 -12.58
CA GLN A 174 1.91 13.02 -12.36
C GLN A 174 1.18 13.46 -11.09
N LYS A 175 0.02 12.87 -10.79
CA LYS A 175 -0.67 13.11 -9.52
C LYS A 175 0.17 12.63 -8.34
N MET A 176 0.77 11.45 -8.44
CA MET A 176 1.63 10.91 -7.39
C MET A 176 2.91 11.73 -7.19
N TYR A 177 3.53 12.18 -8.28
CA TYR A 177 4.68 13.08 -8.24
C TYR A 177 4.32 14.41 -7.56
N ASN A 178 3.14 14.95 -7.86
CA ASN A 178 2.66 16.17 -7.22
C ASN A 178 2.37 15.96 -5.72
N ALA A 179 1.80 14.82 -5.34
CA ALA A 179 1.42 14.49 -3.97
C ALA A 179 2.63 14.24 -3.05
N LEU A 180 3.75 13.77 -3.60
CA LEU A 180 4.99 13.59 -2.85
C LEU A 180 5.68 14.92 -2.54
N LYS A 181 6.22 15.02 -1.33
CA LYS A 181 7.22 16.03 -0.93
C LYS A 181 8.52 15.81 -1.71
N ASN A 182 9.39 16.81 -1.73
CA ASN A 182 10.76 16.59 -2.19
C ASN A 182 11.42 15.46 -1.37
N ASN A 183 12.27 14.65 -2.03
CA ASN A 183 12.80 13.38 -1.50
C ASN A 183 11.74 12.33 -1.15
N GLY A 184 10.51 12.51 -1.62
CA GLY A 184 9.43 11.55 -1.44
C GLY A 184 9.66 10.29 -2.28
N VAL A 185 9.21 9.15 -1.75
CA VAL A 185 9.42 7.82 -2.34
C VAL A 185 8.08 7.23 -2.76
N LEU A 186 8.06 6.53 -3.90
CA LEU A 186 6.95 5.68 -4.33
C LEU A 186 7.48 4.26 -4.52
N VAL A 187 6.77 3.26 -4.01
CA VAL A 187 7.08 1.83 -4.22
C VAL A 187 5.87 1.11 -4.81
N THR A 188 6.15 0.12 -5.66
CA THR A 188 5.13 -0.74 -6.25
C THR A 188 5.71 -2.11 -6.58
N TYR A 189 4.87 -3.14 -6.51
CA TYR A 189 5.25 -4.49 -6.93
C TYR A 189 5.45 -4.59 -8.46
N ALA A 190 4.92 -3.64 -9.24
CA ALA A 190 4.96 -3.71 -10.69
C ALA A 190 6.37 -3.40 -11.25
N ALA A 191 6.77 -4.11 -12.30
CA ALA A 191 8.06 -3.93 -12.98
C ALA A 191 7.95 -3.83 -14.52
N LYS A 192 6.74 -3.61 -15.05
CA LYS A 192 6.54 -3.47 -16.50
C LYS A 192 7.33 -2.27 -17.03
N GLY A 193 7.95 -2.42 -18.19
CA GLY A 193 8.72 -1.34 -18.83
C GLY A 193 7.87 -0.10 -19.16
N SER A 194 6.58 -0.26 -19.45
CA SER A 194 5.65 0.86 -19.65
C SER A 194 5.46 1.69 -18.38
N VAL A 195 5.28 1.03 -17.23
CA VAL A 195 5.14 1.66 -15.91
C VAL A 195 6.37 2.50 -15.60
N ARG A 196 7.56 1.91 -15.79
CA ARG A 196 8.83 2.62 -15.58
C ARG A 196 8.93 3.89 -16.43
N ARG A 197 8.63 3.79 -17.73
CA ARG A 197 8.68 4.94 -18.64
C ARG A 197 7.69 6.03 -18.25
N ALA A 198 6.47 5.66 -17.87
CA ALA A 198 5.45 6.62 -17.43
C ALA A 198 5.86 7.35 -16.14
N MET A 199 6.51 6.67 -15.19
CA MET A 199 7.10 7.33 -14.02
C MET A 199 8.25 8.28 -14.40
N GLN A 200 9.14 7.85 -15.29
CA GLN A 200 10.27 8.68 -15.75
C GLN A 200 9.80 9.93 -16.51
N GLU A 201 8.73 9.82 -17.29
CA GLU A 201 8.12 10.91 -18.05
C GLU A 201 7.69 12.08 -17.16
N VAL A 202 7.20 11.80 -15.95
CA VAL A 202 6.75 12.83 -14.99
C VAL A 202 7.87 13.33 -14.06
N GLY A 203 9.11 12.88 -14.27
CA GLY A 203 10.29 13.36 -13.54
C GLY A 203 10.75 12.48 -12.39
N PHE A 204 10.18 11.29 -12.17
CA PHE A 204 10.73 10.39 -11.14
C PHE A 204 12.10 9.85 -11.53
N LYS A 205 13.02 9.79 -10.55
CA LYS A 205 14.19 8.91 -10.62
C LYS A 205 13.73 7.50 -10.25
N VAL A 206 13.79 6.56 -11.21
CA VAL A 206 13.26 5.20 -11.04
C VAL A 206 14.38 4.16 -10.98
N GLU A 207 14.29 3.27 -10.00
CA GLU A 207 15.20 2.15 -9.76
C GLU A 207 14.46 0.82 -9.96
N ARG A 208 15.14 -0.15 -10.57
CA ARG A 208 14.68 -1.57 -10.59
C ARG A 208 15.36 -2.28 -9.45
N LEU A 209 14.56 -2.95 -8.62
CA LEU A 209 15.03 -3.68 -7.44
C LEU A 209 14.59 -5.15 -7.53
N PRO A 210 15.25 -6.07 -6.83
CA PRO A 210 14.79 -7.45 -6.72
C PRO A 210 13.33 -7.50 -6.25
N GLY A 211 12.50 -8.29 -6.93
CA GLY A 211 11.09 -8.41 -6.61
C GLY A 211 10.82 -9.32 -5.39
N PRO A 212 9.58 -9.30 -4.86
CA PRO A 212 9.14 -10.25 -3.83
C PRO A 212 9.06 -11.69 -4.40
N PRO A 213 8.88 -12.71 -3.55
CA PRO A 213 8.69 -14.09 -4.00
C PRO A 213 7.70 -14.22 -5.17
N GLY A 214 8.14 -14.87 -6.25
CA GLY A 214 7.36 -15.04 -7.48
C GLY A 214 7.50 -13.89 -8.50
N LYS A 215 8.18 -12.78 -8.18
CA LYS A 215 8.45 -11.68 -9.10
C LYS A 215 9.97 -11.43 -9.19
N ARG A 216 10.49 -11.26 -10.41
CA ARG A 216 11.94 -11.01 -10.60
C ARG A 216 12.35 -9.63 -10.13
N GLU A 217 11.50 -8.65 -10.35
CA GLU A 217 11.80 -7.25 -10.11
C GLU A 217 10.57 -6.52 -9.60
N MET A 218 10.82 -5.38 -8.98
CA MET A 218 9.85 -4.36 -8.59
C MET A 218 10.43 -2.96 -8.88
N LEU A 219 9.64 -1.91 -8.70
CA LEU A 219 10.07 -0.53 -8.92
C LEU A 219 10.00 0.28 -7.63
N ARG A 220 11.02 1.12 -7.46
CA ARG A 220 11.00 2.26 -6.53
C ARG A 220 11.29 3.53 -7.31
N ALA A 221 10.58 4.59 -6.99
CA ALA A 221 10.72 5.90 -7.60
C ALA A 221 10.94 6.96 -6.52
N THR A 222 11.79 7.95 -6.79
CA THR A 222 12.06 9.06 -5.88
C THR A 222 11.82 10.39 -6.59
N LYS A 223 11.13 11.30 -5.91
CA LYS A 223 11.00 12.70 -6.33
C LYS A 223 12.25 13.47 -5.91
N GLN A 224 12.92 14.08 -6.88
CA GLN A 224 14.09 14.93 -6.69
C GLN A 224 13.76 16.37 -7.07
#